data_AF-A0A5K1VHT2-F1
#
_entry.id   AF-A0A5K1VHT2-F1
#
_cell.length_a   1.000
_cell.length_b   1.000
_cell.length_c   1.000
_cell.angle_alpha   90.00
_cell.angle_beta   90.00
_cell.angle_gamma   90.00
#
_symmetry.space_group_name_H-M   'P 1'
#
loop_
_entity.id
_entity.type
_entity.pdbx_description
1 polymer ?
#
loop_
_entity_poly.entity_id
_entity_poly.type
_entity_poly.pdbx_seq_one_letter_code
_entity_poly.pdbx_strand_id
1 'polypeptide(L)'
;MKIYSIFVLSFLIISVSSQAECRGKVCKKLYQQIEQKIINFNKQFDALEAKGRQLMVRYEEEKSDLQLVLDPEARQKIRDVTNNLMTAYKELPKQKDIILREVVRTLRPLAPGLQRRLLRKHGLMYRFAPEYNANLARFMKAKFD
;
A
#
# COMPACT_ATOMS: atom_id res chain seq x y z
N MET A 1 -67.19 -13.12 -2.14
CA MET A 1 -66.50 -12.72 -0.88
C MET A 1 -65.91 -13.99 -0.26
N LYS A 2 -64.63 -14.19 0.03
CA LYS A 2 -63.40 -13.39 0.10
C LYS A 2 -62.25 -14.36 -0.26
N ILE A 3 -61.52 -14.12 -1.34
CA ILE A 3 -60.23 -14.80 -1.63
C ILE A 3 -59.20 -13.71 -1.88
N TYR A 4 -58.88 -12.94 -0.85
CA TYR A 4 -57.78 -11.97 -0.89
C TYR A 4 -57.25 -11.79 0.53
N SER A 5 -56.53 -12.78 1.05
CA SER A 5 -55.91 -12.62 2.37
C SER A 5 -54.63 -13.44 2.56
N ILE A 6 -53.91 -13.76 1.49
CA ILE A 6 -52.60 -14.47 1.58
C ILE A 6 -51.49 -13.79 0.75
N PHE A 7 -51.81 -12.80 -0.09
CA PHE A 7 -50.82 -12.16 -0.99
C PHE A 7 -50.23 -10.83 -0.51
N VAL A 8 -50.46 -10.43 0.75
CA VAL A 8 -49.92 -9.17 1.29
C VAL A 8 -48.76 -9.39 2.27
N LEU A 9 -48.51 -10.62 2.71
CA LEU A 9 -47.45 -10.90 3.69
C LEU A 9 -46.12 -11.42 3.10
N SER A 10 -46.03 -11.63 1.80
CA SER A 10 -44.81 -12.10 1.11
C SER A 10 -44.05 -10.99 0.36
N PHE A 11 -44.53 -9.74 0.40
CA PHE A 11 -43.88 -8.59 -0.25
C PHE A 11 -43.00 -7.74 0.68
N LEU A 12 -42.77 -8.19 1.92
CA LEU A 12 -41.98 -7.46 2.92
C LEU A 12 -40.58 -8.04 3.18
N ILE A 13 -40.11 -8.96 2.32
CA ILE A 13 -38.78 -9.61 2.45
C ILE A 13 -37.86 -9.30 1.26
N ILE A 14 -38.26 -8.45 0.32
CA ILE A 14 -37.44 -8.11 -0.86
C ILE A 14 -37.17 -6.61 -0.93
N SER A 15 -36.55 -6.03 0.11
CA SER A 15 -35.96 -4.67 0.01
C SER A 15 -35.05 -4.30 1.19
N VAL A 16 -34.35 -5.26 1.79
CA VAL A 16 -33.08 -4.93 2.47
C VAL A 16 -31.97 -5.64 1.72
N SER A 17 -31.95 -5.40 0.41
CA SER A 17 -30.76 -5.51 -0.40
C SER A 17 -29.64 -4.75 0.30
N SER A 18 -28.63 -5.52 0.69
CA SER A 18 -27.22 -5.17 0.58
C SER A 18 -26.95 -3.88 -0.21
N GLN A 19 -26.02 -3.07 0.31
CA GLN A 19 -25.53 -1.82 -0.26
C GLN A 19 -26.42 -0.59 -0.04
N ALA A 20 -26.37 -0.08 1.19
CA ALA A 20 -26.20 1.36 1.40
C ALA A 20 -24.86 1.83 0.80
N GLU A 21 -24.68 1.68 -0.52
CA GLU A 21 -23.62 2.34 -1.27
C GLU A 21 -23.99 3.83 -1.37
N CYS A 22 -23.72 4.56 -0.30
CA CYS A 22 -23.20 5.92 -0.34
C CYS A 22 -23.80 6.84 -1.43
N ARG A 23 -25.13 6.98 -1.50
CA ARG A 23 -25.79 7.90 -2.44
C ARG A 23 -25.59 9.35 -1.97
N GLY A 24 -24.59 10.06 -2.51
CA GLY A 24 -24.44 11.51 -2.31
C GLY A 24 -23.13 12.13 -2.83
N LYS A 25 -23.16 13.45 -3.13
CA LYS A 25 -21.98 14.27 -3.51
C LYS A 25 -20.81 14.15 -2.51
N VAL A 26 -21.13 13.92 -1.23
CA VAL A 26 -20.17 13.75 -0.13
C VAL A 26 -19.34 12.47 -0.27
N CYS A 27 -19.97 11.33 -0.62
CA CYS A 27 -19.22 10.09 -0.84
C CYS A 27 -18.33 10.16 -2.09
N LYS A 28 -18.78 10.86 -3.14
CA LYS A 28 -17.94 11.11 -4.34
C LYS A 28 -16.70 11.93 -3.99
N LYS A 29 -16.85 13.01 -3.22
CA LYS A 29 -15.72 13.86 -2.79
C LYS A 29 -14.75 13.10 -1.87
N LEU A 30 -15.26 12.33 -0.92
CA LEU A 30 -14.45 11.49 -0.04
C LEU A 30 -13.67 10.43 -0.83
N TYR A 31 -14.33 9.75 -1.77
CA TYR A 31 -13.68 8.78 -2.65
C TYR A 31 -12.55 9.41 -3.47
N GLN A 32 -12.78 10.57 -4.06
CA GLN A 32 -11.76 11.30 -4.83
C GLN A 32 -10.56 11.71 -3.95
N GLN A 33 -10.81 12.18 -2.72
CA GLN A 33 -9.74 12.52 -1.78
C GLN A 33 -8.91 11.29 -1.39
N ILE A 34 -9.57 10.16 -1.13
CA ILE A 34 -8.89 8.91 -0.83
C ILE A 34 -8.10 8.41 -2.04
N GLU A 35 -8.69 8.48 -3.24
CA GLU A 35 -8.02 8.09 -4.48
C GLU A 35 -6.74 8.91 -4.70
N GLN A 36 -6.78 10.23 -4.49
CA GLN A 36 -5.59 11.08 -4.60
C GLN A 36 -4.51 10.73 -3.58
N LYS A 37 -4.89 10.42 -2.34
CA LYS A 37 -3.94 9.94 -1.32
C LYS A 37 -3.30 8.62 -1.75
N ILE A 38 -4.09 7.68 -2.28
CA ILE A 38 -3.59 6.40 -2.79
C ILE A 38 -2.59 6.59 -3.94
N ILE A 39 -2.88 7.48 -4.88
CA ILE A 39 -1.94 7.83 -5.96
C ILE A 39 -0.64 8.38 -5.39
N ASN A 40 -0.73 9.29 -4.41
CA ASN A 40 0.45 9.87 -3.77
C ASN A 40 1.29 8.82 -3.03
N PHE A 41 0.66 7.90 -2.31
CA PHE A 41 1.37 6.80 -1.65
C PHE A 41 2.08 5.88 -2.65
N ASN A 42 1.47 5.62 -3.82
CA ASN A 42 2.13 4.85 -4.87
C ASN A 42 3.39 5.55 -5.39
N LYS A 43 3.33 6.87 -5.62
CA LYS A 43 4.50 7.67 -6.01
C LYS A 43 5.61 7.65 -4.95
N GLN A 44 5.26 7.72 -3.67
CA GLN A 44 6.23 7.62 -2.58
C GLN A 44 6.92 6.24 -2.57
N PHE A 45 6.16 5.18 -2.82
CA PHE A 45 6.71 3.83 -2.99
C PHE A 45 7.69 3.76 -4.17
N ASP A 46 7.31 4.29 -5.33
CA ASP A 46 8.17 4.34 -6.52
C ASP A 46 9.48 5.08 -6.24
N ALA A 47 9.40 6.22 -5.54
CA ALA A 47 10.56 7.01 -5.16
C ALA A 47 11.50 6.23 -4.23
N LEU A 48 10.96 5.48 -3.26
CA LEU A 48 11.76 4.65 -2.36
C LEU A 48 12.42 3.47 -3.09
N GLU A 49 11.73 2.87 -4.07
CA GLU A 49 12.33 1.81 -4.90
C GLU A 49 13.44 2.34 -5.80
N ALA A 50 13.22 3.50 -6.44
CA ALA A 50 14.24 4.17 -7.23
C ALA A 50 15.46 4.52 -6.37
N LYS A 51 15.24 5.08 -5.18
CA LYS A 51 16.31 5.37 -4.21
C LYS A 51 17.06 4.11 -3.80
N GLY A 52 16.36 2.99 -3.57
CA GLY A 52 16.99 1.71 -3.25
C GLY A 52 17.90 1.21 -4.37
N ARG A 53 17.45 1.30 -5.63
CA ARG A 53 18.30 0.96 -6.79
C ARG A 53 19.54 1.84 -6.87
N GLN A 54 19.39 3.16 -6.71
CA GLN A 54 20.52 4.09 -6.72
C GLN A 54 21.54 3.82 -5.61
N LEU A 55 21.07 3.54 -4.40
CA LEU A 55 21.95 3.19 -3.27
C LEU A 55 22.73 1.91 -3.55
N MET A 56 22.11 0.90 -4.16
CA MET A 56 22.78 -0.36 -4.49
C MET A 56 23.77 -0.21 -5.64
N VAL A 57 23.45 0.56 -6.67
CA VAL A 57 24.40 0.86 -7.76
C VAL A 57 25.63 1.53 -7.19
N ARG A 58 25.45 2.59 -6.40
CA ARG A 58 26.57 3.30 -5.78
C ARG A 58 27.35 2.41 -4.80
N TYR A 59 26.67 1.53 -4.07
CA TYR A 59 27.33 0.57 -3.19
C TYR A 59 28.27 -0.37 -3.95
N GLU A 60 27.84 -0.90 -5.11
CA GLU A 60 28.69 -1.78 -5.93
C GLU A 60 29.85 -1.01 -6.58
N GLU A 61 29.65 0.24 -6.99
CA GLU A 61 30.72 1.13 -7.50
C GLU A 61 31.81 1.33 -6.42
N GLU A 62 31.43 1.80 -5.23
CA GLU A 62 32.37 2.08 -4.14
C GLU A 62 33.06 0.79 -3.65
N LYS A 63 32.34 -0.34 -3.66
CA LYS A 63 32.91 -1.65 -3.33
C LYS A 63 33.91 -2.15 -4.37
N SER A 64 33.71 -1.83 -5.64
CA SER A 64 34.68 -2.11 -6.71
C SER A 64 35.94 -1.27 -6.50
N ASP A 65 35.80 0.02 -6.22
CA ASP A 65 36.93 0.92 -5.95
C ASP A 65 37.75 0.45 -4.74
N LEU A 66 37.10 -0.08 -3.70
CA LEU A 66 37.76 -0.65 -2.53
C LEU A 66 38.74 -1.81 -2.87
N GLN A 67 38.52 -2.53 -3.97
CA GLN A 67 39.40 -3.61 -4.42
C GLN A 67 40.64 -3.08 -5.13
N LEU A 68 40.56 -1.88 -5.71
CA LEU A 68 41.61 -1.25 -6.50
C LEU A 68 42.51 -0.33 -5.68
N VAL A 69 42.00 0.19 -4.56
CA VAL A 69 42.74 1.12 -3.68
C VAL A 69 43.68 0.40 -2.72
N LEU A 70 44.98 0.71 -2.84
CA LEU A 70 46.05 0.20 -1.99
C LEU A 70 46.33 1.09 -0.77
N ASP A 71 46.00 2.39 -0.84
CA ASP A 71 46.21 3.34 0.25
C ASP A 71 45.26 3.04 1.44
N PRO A 72 45.78 2.79 2.66
CA PRO A 72 44.96 2.42 3.80
C PRO A 72 43.96 3.50 4.22
N GLU A 73 44.31 4.79 4.09
CA GLU A 73 43.41 5.88 4.50
C GLU A 73 42.25 6.04 3.52
N ALA A 74 42.52 6.06 2.21
CA ALA A 74 41.50 6.05 1.18
C ALA A 74 40.61 4.79 1.27
N ARG A 75 41.20 3.63 1.57
CA ARG A 75 40.46 2.38 1.76
C ARG A 75 39.50 2.45 2.95
N GLN A 76 39.89 3.09 4.05
CA GLN A 76 39.01 3.27 5.19
C GLN A 76 37.84 4.21 4.85
N LYS A 77 38.11 5.32 4.14
CA LYS A 77 37.05 6.25 3.69
C LYS A 77 36.01 5.54 2.82
N ILE A 78 36.43 4.70 1.88
CA ILE A 78 35.52 3.93 1.01
C ILE A 78 34.70 2.93 1.84
N ARG A 79 35.28 2.27 2.86
CA ARG A 79 34.52 1.40 3.78
C ARG A 79 33.43 2.18 4.53
N ASP A 80 33.74 3.38 5.00
CA ASP A 80 32.78 4.20 5.73
C ASP A 80 31.63 4.64 4.82
N VAL A 81 31.92 5.05 3.59
CA VAL A 81 30.89 5.35 2.57
C VAL A 81 30.03 4.11 2.28
N THR A 82 30.66 2.97 2.05
CA THR A 82 29.99 1.68 1.77
C THR A 82 29.05 1.27 2.92
N ASN A 83 29.49 1.43 4.18
CA ASN A 83 28.68 1.17 5.38
C ASN A 83 27.50 2.13 5.49
N ASN A 84 27.70 3.42 5.19
CA ASN A 84 26.64 4.42 5.20
C ASN A 84 25.58 4.15 4.12
N LEU A 85 25.99 3.75 2.92
CA LEU A 85 25.08 3.36 1.84
C LEU A 85 24.23 2.15 2.22
N MET A 86 24.86 1.12 2.79
CA MET A 86 24.15 -0.07 3.26
C MET A 86 23.19 0.23 4.40
N THR A 87 23.58 1.12 5.33
CA THR A 87 22.70 1.59 6.41
C THR A 87 21.49 2.33 5.85
N ALA A 88 21.70 3.27 4.91
CA ALA A 88 20.62 4.00 4.26
C ALA A 88 19.66 3.06 3.49
N TYR A 89 20.19 2.02 2.84
CA TYR A 89 19.39 1.01 2.16
C TYR A 89 18.52 0.20 3.14
N LYS A 90 19.08 -0.21 4.28
CA LYS A 90 18.37 -0.94 5.34
C LYS A 90 17.26 -0.14 6.03
N GLU A 91 17.26 1.18 5.93
CA GLU A 91 16.18 2.03 6.46
C GLU A 91 14.99 2.16 5.50
N LEU A 92 15.15 1.84 4.20
CA LEU A 92 14.05 1.93 3.22
C LEU A 92 12.84 1.05 3.55
N PRO A 93 12.99 -0.22 4.01
CA PRO A 93 11.86 -1.03 4.45
C PRO A 93 11.01 -0.38 5.54
N LYS A 94 11.64 0.30 6.52
CA LYS A 94 10.90 0.99 7.59
C LYS A 94 10.07 2.15 7.04
N GLN A 95 10.61 2.89 6.07
CA GLN A 95 9.89 3.98 5.40
C GLN A 95 8.71 3.44 4.59
N LYS A 96 8.90 2.32 3.87
CA LYS A 96 7.83 1.61 3.17
C LYS A 96 6.73 1.17 4.14
N ASP A 97 7.08 0.58 5.29
CA ASP A 97 6.12 0.16 6.31
C ASP A 97 5.26 1.29 6.87
N ILE A 98 5.84 2.49 7.04
CA ILE A 98 5.07 3.68 7.45
C ILE A 98 4.01 4.01 6.40
N ILE A 99 4.38 4.01 5.11
CA ILE A 99 3.44 4.28 4.01
C ILE A 99 2.34 3.21 3.97
N LEU A 100 2.67 1.94 4.17
CA LEU A 100 1.67 0.86 4.21
C LEU A 100 0.62 1.09 5.29
N ARG A 101 1.04 1.50 6.51
CA ARG A 101 0.11 1.80 7.61
C ARG A 101 -0.80 2.98 7.28
N GLU A 102 -0.27 4.02 6.64
CA GLU A 102 -1.05 5.19 6.23
C GLU A 102 -2.06 4.87 5.12
N VAL A 103 -1.70 4.00 4.18
CA VAL A 103 -2.63 3.49 3.17
C VAL A 103 -3.79 2.74 3.82
N VAL A 104 -3.50 1.84 4.76
CA VAL A 104 -4.54 1.10 5.50
C VAL A 104 -5.47 2.04 6.27
N ARG A 105 -4.92 3.05 6.96
CA ARG A 105 -5.72 4.07 7.65
C ARG A 105 -6.61 4.84 6.68
N THR A 106 -6.06 5.20 5.52
CA THR A 106 -6.75 5.99 4.49
C THR A 106 -7.89 5.21 3.82
N LEU A 107 -7.76 3.88 3.69
CA LEU A 107 -8.78 3.01 3.10
C LEU A 107 -9.89 2.59 4.07
N ARG A 108 -9.67 2.69 5.38
CA ARG A 108 -10.63 2.31 6.43
C ARG A 108 -12.08 2.80 6.22
N PRO A 109 -12.36 4.05 5.77
CA PRO A 109 -13.73 4.51 5.59
C PRO A 109 -14.43 3.91 4.34
N LEU A 110 -13.73 3.18 3.48
CA LEU A 110 -14.30 2.60 2.27
C LEU A 110 -14.80 1.17 2.50
N ALA A 111 -15.82 0.76 1.76
CA ALA A 111 -16.24 -0.64 1.72
C ALA A 111 -15.14 -1.55 1.12
N PRO A 112 -15.03 -2.81 1.55
CA PRO A 112 -14.07 -3.80 1.04
C PRO A 112 -13.87 -3.81 -0.48
N GLY A 113 -14.98 -3.82 -1.24
CA GLY A 113 -14.93 -3.86 -2.71
C GLY A 113 -14.29 -2.61 -3.31
N LEU A 114 -14.52 -1.43 -2.72
CA LEU A 114 -13.93 -0.17 -3.15
C LEU A 114 -12.44 -0.08 -2.78
N GLN A 115 -12.06 -0.59 -1.61
CA GLN A 115 -10.66 -0.68 -1.20
C GLN A 115 -9.85 -1.52 -2.20
N ARG A 116 -10.32 -2.75 -2.47
CA ARG A 116 -9.68 -3.67 -3.43
C ARG A 116 -9.61 -3.06 -4.84
N ARG A 117 -10.67 -2.37 -5.29
CA ARG A 117 -10.69 -1.69 -6.59
C ARG A 117 -9.64 -0.57 -6.67
N LEU A 118 -9.53 0.28 -5.66
CA LEU A 118 -8.54 1.37 -5.63
C LEU A 118 -7.11 0.84 -5.60
N LEU A 119 -6.83 -0.16 -4.76
CA LEU A 119 -5.49 -0.76 -4.67
C LEU A 119 -5.06 -1.41 -5.99
N ARG A 120 -5.98 -2.10 -6.70
CA ARG A 120 -5.69 -2.68 -8.01
C ARG A 120 -5.47 -1.61 -9.08
N LYS A 121 -6.37 -0.62 -9.14
CA LYS A 121 -6.31 0.45 -10.15
C LYS A 121 -4.99 1.23 -10.11
N HIS A 122 -4.45 1.44 -8.92
CA HIS A 122 -3.25 2.27 -8.71
C HIS A 122 -1.99 1.46 -8.41
N GLY A 123 -1.97 0.16 -8.76
CA GLY A 123 -0.76 -0.67 -8.68
C GLY A 123 -0.28 -1.00 -7.26
N LEU A 124 -1.01 -0.59 -6.23
CA LEU A 124 -0.65 -0.88 -4.86
C LEU A 124 -0.94 -2.33 -4.47
N MET A 125 -1.95 -2.99 -5.06
CA MET A 125 -2.37 -4.34 -4.62
C MET A 125 -1.21 -5.35 -4.48
N TYR A 126 -0.26 -5.36 -5.42
CA TYR A 126 0.88 -6.29 -5.40
C TYR A 126 2.01 -5.85 -4.47
N ARG A 127 2.20 -4.53 -4.30
CA ARG A 127 3.09 -3.95 -3.28
C ARG A 127 2.58 -4.20 -1.85
N PHE A 128 1.29 -4.57 -1.78
CA PHE A 128 0.47 -4.82 -0.60
C PHE A 128 0.09 -6.30 -0.51
N ALA A 129 0.64 -7.18 -1.36
CA ALA A 129 0.28 -8.59 -1.37
C ALA A 129 0.81 -9.27 -0.09
N PRO A 130 -0.02 -10.13 0.54
CA PRO A 130 0.31 -10.88 1.76
C PRO A 130 1.66 -11.58 1.74
N GLU A 131 2.01 -12.12 0.58
CA GLU A 131 3.25 -12.84 0.27
C GLU A 131 4.50 -11.99 0.52
N TYR A 132 4.34 -10.67 0.50
CA TYR A 132 5.41 -9.68 0.68
C TYR A 132 5.21 -8.79 1.94
N ASN A 133 4.09 -8.90 2.65
CA ASN A 133 3.85 -8.20 3.93
C ASN A 133 2.86 -8.93 4.86
N ALA A 134 3.38 -9.64 5.85
CA ALA A 134 2.62 -10.49 6.78
C ALA A 134 1.66 -9.74 7.74
N ASN A 135 1.86 -8.43 7.95
CA ASN A 135 0.98 -7.62 8.80
C ASN A 135 -0.26 -7.17 8.03
N LEU A 136 -0.05 -6.81 6.78
CA LEU A 136 -1.13 -6.47 5.86
C LEU A 136 -1.92 -7.70 5.43
N ALA A 137 -1.25 -8.84 5.24
CA ALA A 137 -1.87 -10.16 5.05
C ALA A 137 -2.91 -10.48 6.13
N ARG A 138 -2.48 -10.42 7.40
CA ARG A 138 -3.34 -10.68 8.56
C ARG A 138 -4.48 -9.69 8.67
N PHE A 139 -4.21 -8.41 8.38
CA PHE A 139 -5.24 -7.37 8.42
C PHE A 139 -6.28 -7.53 7.32
N MET A 140 -5.87 -7.83 6.08
CA MET A 140 -6.79 -8.06 4.97
C MET A 140 -7.62 -9.34 5.17
N LYS A 141 -6.99 -10.43 5.64
CA LYS A 141 -7.66 -11.69 5.93
C LYS A 141 -8.70 -11.54 7.04
N ALA A 142 -8.40 -10.81 8.12
CA ALA A 142 -9.32 -10.60 9.24
C ALA A 142 -10.49 -9.63 8.94
N LYS A 143 -10.46 -8.90 7.82
CA LYS A 143 -11.42 -7.83 7.50
C LYS A 143 -12.26 -8.10 6.25
N PHE A 144 -11.84 -9.03 5.38
CA PHE A 144 -12.44 -9.25 4.06
C PHE A 144 -12.81 -10.70 3.76
N ASP A 145 -12.50 -11.64 4.66
CA ASP A 145 -13.11 -12.96 4.74
C ASP A 145 -14.19 -12.95 5.83
#